data_AF-J9BBC8-F1
#
_entry.id   AF-J9BBC8-F1
#
_cell.length_a   1.000
_cell.length_b   1.000
_cell.length_c   1.000
_cell.angle_alpha   90.00
_cell.angle_beta   90.00
_cell.angle_gamma   90.00
#
_symmetry.space_group_name_H-M   'P 1'
#
loop_
_entity.id
_entity.type
_entity.pdbx_description
1 polymer ?
#
loop_
_entity_poly.entity_id
_entity_poly.type
_entity_poly.pdbx_seq_one_letter_code
_entity_poly.pdbx_strand_id
1 'polypeptide(L)'
;MLQQKQKQQLQLRRSDGSVSEKFFDNLRRPLNVNNNDGVLRNKMKAHHRDLKSKRERNEPLCESDRNTVHMNTPTEEYDPPFFVEIRCKSIADYEQQQGRIPIRLQTCVHGMLRCVQNYKDQHFSRRRIGSHSWHPYTIPNVPSSCECMWPVDKYGHQEL
;
A
#
# COMPACT_ATOMS: atom_id res chain seq x y z
N MET A 1 -38.09 -43.07 -31.80
CA MET A 1 -37.94 -42.39 -30.50
C MET A 1 -36.84 -41.36 -30.63
N LEU A 2 -37.23 -40.08 -30.53
CA LEU A 2 -36.37 -38.90 -30.40
C LEU A 2 -35.59 -38.95 -29.08
N GLN A 3 -34.35 -38.47 -29.06
CA GLN A 3 -34.06 -37.18 -28.42
C GLN A 3 -32.62 -36.69 -28.70
N GLN A 4 -32.58 -35.50 -29.30
CA GLN A 4 -31.42 -34.63 -29.45
C GLN A 4 -31.05 -34.01 -28.09
N LYS A 5 -29.74 -33.94 -27.79
CA LYS A 5 -29.24 -33.26 -26.59
C LYS A 5 -28.95 -31.79 -26.94
N GLN A 6 -29.78 -30.89 -26.42
CA GLN A 6 -29.71 -29.44 -26.60
C GLN A 6 -28.44 -28.84 -25.98
N LYS A 7 -27.74 -27.99 -26.74
CA LYS A 7 -26.78 -27.01 -26.23
C LYS A 7 -27.57 -25.83 -25.66
N GLN A 8 -27.46 -25.57 -24.35
CA GLN A 8 -27.93 -24.32 -23.77
C GLN A 8 -26.83 -23.26 -23.88
N GLN A 9 -27.09 -22.20 -24.64
CA GLN A 9 -26.36 -20.94 -24.55
C GLN A 9 -26.91 -20.16 -23.35
N LEU A 10 -26.08 -19.97 -22.32
CA LEU A 10 -26.39 -19.03 -21.24
C LEU A 10 -26.03 -17.62 -21.72
N GLN A 11 -27.07 -16.82 -21.90
CA GLN A 11 -27.03 -15.42 -22.30
C GLN A 11 -26.37 -14.59 -21.19
N LEU A 12 -25.19 -14.01 -21.46
CA LEU A 12 -24.65 -12.92 -20.64
C LEU A 12 -25.54 -11.69 -20.84
N ARG A 13 -26.23 -11.27 -19.78
CA ARG A 13 -26.84 -9.94 -19.73
C ARG A 13 -25.73 -8.89 -19.75
N ARG A 14 -25.61 -8.17 -20.87
CA ARG A 14 -24.91 -6.89 -20.94
C ARG A 14 -25.60 -5.91 -20.00
N SER A 15 -24.86 -5.43 -19.01
CA SER A 15 -25.18 -4.21 -18.28
C SER A 15 -24.54 -3.07 -19.06
N ASP A 16 -25.31 -2.38 -19.89
CA ASP A 16 -24.91 -1.15 -20.56
C ASP A 16 -24.78 -0.02 -19.51
N GLY A 17 -23.56 0.20 -19.03
CA GLY A 17 -23.17 1.42 -18.34
C GLY A 17 -22.49 2.34 -19.34
N SER A 18 -23.22 3.28 -19.94
CA SER A 18 -22.65 4.27 -20.86
C SER A 18 -21.65 5.17 -20.10
N VAL A 19 -20.36 4.91 -20.24
CA VAL A 19 -19.32 5.86 -19.82
C VAL A 19 -19.45 7.06 -20.74
N SER A 20 -19.89 8.18 -20.18
CA SER A 20 -20.14 9.42 -20.92
C SER A 20 -18.85 9.91 -21.58
N GLU A 21 -18.89 10.06 -22.91
CA GLU A 21 -17.82 10.67 -23.73
C GLU A 21 -17.40 12.07 -23.24
N LYS A 22 -18.21 12.70 -22.38
CA LYS A 22 -17.94 14.01 -21.76
C LYS A 22 -16.79 14.02 -20.73
N PHE A 23 -16.30 12.87 -20.30
CA PHE A 23 -15.18 12.81 -19.35
C PHE A 23 -13.85 13.23 -20.00
N PHE A 24 -13.62 12.85 -21.26
CA PHE A 24 -12.36 13.14 -21.95
C PHE A 24 -12.32 14.53 -22.62
N ASP A 25 -13.46 15.19 -22.82
CA ASP A 25 -13.51 16.53 -23.43
C ASP A 25 -12.87 17.63 -22.55
N ASN A 26 -12.81 17.42 -21.23
CA ASN A 26 -12.15 18.37 -20.32
C ASN A 26 -10.61 18.32 -20.37
N LEU A 27 -10.02 17.25 -20.93
CA LEU A 27 -8.56 17.13 -21.08
C LEU A 27 -8.04 17.87 -22.32
N ARG A 28 -8.92 18.40 -23.19
CA ARG A 28 -8.52 18.95 -24.49
C ARG A 28 -8.71 20.45 -24.67
N ARG A 29 -9.06 21.21 -23.62
CA ARG A 29 -9.15 22.69 -23.76
C ARG A 29 -7.75 23.33 -23.79
N PRO A 30 -7.34 23.98 -24.89
CA PRO A 30 -6.16 24.83 -24.88
C PRO A 30 -6.42 26.09 -24.04
N LEU A 31 -5.40 26.55 -23.33
CA LEU A 31 -5.41 27.82 -22.61
C LEU A 31 -5.62 28.97 -23.62
N ASN A 32 -6.75 29.66 -23.51
CA ASN A 32 -7.03 30.85 -24.29
C ASN A 32 -6.19 32.02 -23.73
N VAL A 33 -5.10 32.37 -24.41
CA VAL A 33 -4.27 33.54 -24.10
C VAL A 33 -4.81 34.71 -24.93
N ASN A 34 -5.69 35.51 -24.32
CA ASN A 34 -6.01 36.83 -24.82
C ASN A 34 -5.14 37.86 -24.08
N ASN A 35 -4.13 38.39 -24.75
CA ASN A 35 -3.41 39.59 -24.33
C ASN A 35 -4.25 40.82 -24.70
N ASN A 36 -4.61 41.62 -23.70
CA ASN A 36 -4.89 43.03 -23.90
C ASN A 36 -4.35 43.80 -22.68
N ASP A 37 -3.47 44.74 -22.98
CA ASP A 37 -2.79 45.63 -22.05
C ASP A 37 -3.76 46.49 -21.23
N GLY A 38 -3.44 46.64 -19.94
CA GLY A 38 -4.18 47.51 -19.02
C GLY A 38 -3.54 47.54 -17.64
N VAL A 39 -2.60 48.46 -17.45
CA VAL A 39 -1.94 48.72 -16.18
C VAL A 39 -2.96 49.24 -15.16
N LEU A 40 -3.34 48.39 -14.20
CA LEU A 40 -3.99 48.80 -12.96
C LEU A 40 -3.30 48.08 -11.80
N ARG A 41 -2.46 48.82 -11.08
CA ARG A 41 -1.82 48.40 -9.82
C ARG A 41 -2.88 48.24 -8.73
N ASN A 42 -3.61 47.14 -8.77
CA ASN A 42 -4.38 46.69 -7.62
C ASN A 42 -3.44 45.97 -6.66
N LYS A 43 -3.27 46.54 -5.46
CA LYS A 43 -2.70 45.82 -4.30
C LYS A 43 -3.60 44.62 -4.00
N MET A 44 -3.41 43.51 -4.70
CA MET A 44 -3.92 42.23 -4.26
C MET A 44 -3.18 41.90 -2.97
N LYS A 45 -3.85 42.11 -1.83
CA LYS A 45 -3.54 41.32 -0.64
C LYS A 45 -3.68 39.88 -1.10
N ALA A 46 -2.55 39.21 -1.31
CA ALA A 46 -2.52 37.78 -1.52
C ALA A 46 -3.05 37.18 -0.22
N HIS A 47 -4.37 37.03 -0.14
CA HIS A 47 -4.93 35.95 0.64
C HIS A 47 -4.26 34.73 0.03
N HIS A 48 -3.25 34.21 0.71
CA HIS A 48 -2.77 32.86 0.54
C HIS A 48 -4.00 31.98 0.81
N ARG A 49 -4.88 31.84 -0.18
CA ARG A 49 -5.80 30.73 -0.27
C ARG A 49 -4.85 29.55 -0.34
N ASP A 50 -4.68 28.92 0.81
CA ASP A 50 -4.15 27.58 0.95
C ASP A 50 -5.03 26.70 0.03
N LEU A 51 -4.72 26.71 -1.27
CA LEU A 51 -5.21 25.75 -2.25
C LEU A 51 -4.48 24.45 -1.93
N LYS A 52 -4.71 23.92 -0.73
CA LYS A 52 -4.45 22.53 -0.41
C LYS A 52 -5.44 21.77 -1.27
N SER A 53 -5.05 21.47 -2.51
CA SER A 53 -5.75 20.44 -3.27
C SER A 53 -5.88 19.25 -2.32
N LYS A 54 -7.08 18.69 -2.20
CA LYS A 54 -7.30 17.51 -1.35
C LYS A 54 -6.31 16.45 -1.84
N ARG A 55 -5.19 16.31 -1.14
CA ARG A 55 -4.15 15.35 -1.47
C ARG A 55 -4.82 13.99 -1.55
N GLU A 56 -4.63 13.31 -2.67
CA GLU A 56 -5.10 11.94 -2.85
C GLU A 56 -4.56 11.09 -1.70
N ARG A 57 -5.47 10.36 -1.03
CA ARG A 57 -5.14 9.50 0.11
C ARG A 57 -5.23 8.06 -0.35
N ASN A 58 -4.13 7.33 -0.19
CA ASN A 58 -4.05 5.91 -0.47
C ASN A 58 -4.04 5.14 0.84
N GLU A 59 -4.75 4.02 0.88
CA GLU A 59 -4.78 3.09 2.01
C GLU A 59 -4.15 1.75 1.61
N PRO A 60 -3.55 1.01 2.55
CA PRO A 60 -2.99 -0.30 2.26
C PRO A 60 -4.10 -1.30 1.90
N LEU A 61 -3.85 -2.13 0.89
CA LEU A 61 -4.79 -3.19 0.49
C LEU A 61 -4.77 -4.41 1.44
N CYS A 62 -3.69 -4.56 2.21
CA CYS A 62 -3.49 -5.65 3.15
C CYS A 62 -3.51 -5.10 4.59
N GLU A 63 -4.33 -5.71 5.43
CA GLU A 63 -4.36 -5.38 6.87
C GLU A 63 -3.07 -5.85 7.54
N SER A 64 -2.55 -5.01 8.43
CA SER A 64 -1.29 -5.27 9.13
C SER A 64 -1.35 -4.74 10.56
N ASP A 65 -0.75 -5.47 11.48
CA ASP A 65 -0.48 -5.02 12.84
C ASP A 65 0.91 -4.37 12.87
N ARG A 66 1.00 -3.20 13.53
CA ARG A 66 2.26 -2.47 13.72
C ARG A 66 2.66 -2.52 15.18
N ASN A 67 3.91 -2.91 15.44
CA ASN A 67 4.47 -2.97 16.78
C ASN A 67 5.80 -2.22 16.84
N THR A 68 5.96 -1.34 17.81
CA THR A 68 7.22 -0.64 18.06
C THR A 68 8.03 -1.42 19.08
N VAL A 69 9.23 -1.85 18.68
CA VAL A 69 10.13 -2.63 19.54
C VAL A 69 11.26 -1.72 20.00
N HIS A 70 11.33 -1.46 21.30
CA HIS A 70 12.41 -0.69 21.91
C HIS A 70 13.64 -1.57 22.16
N MET A 71 14.80 -1.05 21.79
CA MET A 71 16.07 -1.81 21.78
C MET A 71 16.97 -1.49 22.96
N ASN A 72 16.87 -0.29 23.54
CA ASN A 72 17.72 0.11 24.66
C ASN A 72 17.50 -0.80 25.88
N THR A 73 18.60 -1.23 26.48
CA THR A 73 18.62 -2.03 27.70
C THR A 73 19.35 -1.27 28.81
N PRO A 74 19.31 -1.72 30.07
CA PRO A 74 20.06 -1.08 31.14
C PRO A 74 21.59 -1.08 30.96
N THR A 75 22.12 -1.85 30.01
CA THR A 75 23.58 -2.01 29.79
C THR A 75 24.02 -1.57 28.39
N GLU A 76 23.11 -1.54 27.42
CA GLU A 76 23.40 -1.25 26.01
C GLU A 76 22.45 -0.20 25.44
N GLU A 77 23.02 0.68 24.62
CA GLU A 77 22.33 1.73 23.88
C GLU A 77 22.38 1.43 22.38
N TYR A 78 21.25 1.68 21.71
CA TYR A 78 21.05 1.44 20.28
C TYR A 78 20.63 2.73 19.59
N ASP A 79 21.09 2.92 18.35
CA ASP A 79 20.69 4.01 17.46
C ASP A 79 20.26 3.44 16.08
N PRO A 80 18.99 3.60 15.66
CA PRO A 80 17.88 4.17 16.43
C PRO A 80 17.53 3.32 17.68
N PRO A 81 16.91 3.90 18.73
CA PRO A 81 16.62 3.20 19.98
C PRO A 81 15.39 2.27 19.90
N PHE A 82 14.74 2.20 18.73
CA PHE A 82 13.62 1.31 18.45
C PHE A 82 13.57 0.97 16.96
N PHE A 83 12.80 -0.04 16.61
CA PHE A 83 12.35 -0.29 15.24
C PHE A 83 10.86 -0.63 15.21
N VAL A 84 10.29 -0.69 14.02
CA VAL A 84 8.87 -1.00 13.83
C VAL A 84 8.75 -2.32 13.09
N GLU A 85 8.09 -3.28 13.73
CA GLU A 85 7.62 -4.50 13.10
C GLU A 85 6.26 -4.26 12.46
N ILE A 86 6.10 -4.72 11.23
CA ILE A 86 4.83 -4.71 10.51
C ILE A 86 4.51 -6.14 10.10
N ARG A 87 3.50 -6.72 10.77
CA ARG A 87 3.06 -8.10 10.54
C ARG A 87 1.73 -8.13 9.82
N CYS A 88 1.58 -8.99 8.82
CA CYS A 88 0.30 -9.14 8.13
C CYS A 88 -0.70 -9.77 9.08
N LYS A 89 -1.95 -9.32 9.03
CA LYS A 89 -2.94 -9.65 10.06
C LYS A 89 -3.10 -11.17 10.24
N SER A 90 -3.12 -11.91 9.14
CA SER A 90 -3.18 -13.37 9.14
C SER A 90 -2.03 -14.06 9.88
N ILE A 91 -0.82 -13.49 9.81
CA ILE A 91 0.37 -14.03 10.50
C ILE A 91 0.37 -13.60 11.96
N ALA A 92 0.06 -12.35 12.24
CA ALA A 92 -0.04 -11.82 13.60
C ALA A 92 -1.06 -12.61 14.43
N ASP A 93 -2.25 -12.86 13.90
CA ASP A 93 -3.30 -13.61 14.59
C ASP A 93 -2.88 -15.08 14.83
N TYR A 94 -2.17 -15.69 13.87
CA TYR A 94 -1.65 -17.05 14.01
C TYR A 94 -0.60 -17.16 15.12
N GLU A 95 0.35 -16.22 15.16
CA GLU A 95 1.41 -16.18 16.18
C GLU A 95 0.84 -15.92 17.57
N GLN A 96 -0.12 -14.99 17.70
CA GLN A 96 -0.81 -14.71 18.96
C GLN A 96 -1.54 -15.93 19.52
N GLN A 97 -2.12 -16.75 18.64
CA GLN A 97 -2.82 -17.98 19.01
C GLN A 97 -1.90 -19.19 19.16
N GLN A 98 -0.58 -19.00 19.10
CA GLN A 98 0.43 -20.07 19.21
C GLN A 98 0.17 -21.22 18.21
N GLY A 99 -0.33 -20.87 17.02
CA GLY A 99 -0.61 -21.84 15.95
C GLY A 99 -1.75 -22.82 16.20
N ARG A 100 -2.64 -22.55 17.17
CA ARG A 100 -3.82 -23.40 17.44
C ARG A 100 -4.85 -23.41 16.31
N ILE A 101 -4.88 -22.36 15.50
CA ILE A 101 -5.78 -22.21 14.36
C ILE A 101 -4.91 -22.14 13.09
N PRO A 102 -5.31 -22.77 11.98
CA PRO A 102 -4.58 -22.65 10.72
C PRO A 102 -4.54 -21.20 10.23
N ILE A 103 -3.44 -20.82 9.57
CA ILE A 103 -3.27 -19.50 8.96
C ILE A 103 -4.37 -19.31 7.90
N ARG A 104 -5.23 -18.30 8.10
CA ARG A 104 -6.19 -17.88 7.09
C ARG A 104 -5.52 -16.91 6.13
N LEU A 105 -5.31 -17.31 4.88
CA LEU A 105 -4.73 -16.46 3.85
C LEU A 105 -5.58 -15.19 3.65
N GLN A 106 -4.94 -14.03 3.81
CA GLN A 106 -5.54 -12.75 3.46
C GLN A 106 -5.38 -12.51 1.96
N THR A 107 -6.44 -11.98 1.35
CA THR A 107 -6.47 -11.64 -0.07
C THR A 107 -6.81 -10.17 -0.24
N CYS A 108 -6.42 -9.62 -1.39
CA CYS A 108 -6.67 -8.23 -1.77
C CYS A 108 -7.21 -8.18 -3.20
N VAL A 109 -7.78 -7.04 -3.60
CA VAL A 109 -8.42 -6.85 -4.91
C VAL A 109 -9.46 -7.94 -5.21
N HIS A 110 -10.57 -7.91 -4.46
CA HIS A 110 -11.70 -8.86 -4.61
C HIS A 110 -11.30 -10.35 -4.57
N GLY A 111 -10.28 -10.70 -3.79
CA GLY A 111 -9.82 -12.09 -3.68
C GLY A 111 -8.90 -12.57 -4.80
N MET A 112 -8.51 -11.66 -5.71
CA MET A 112 -7.65 -12.00 -6.84
C MET A 112 -6.19 -12.11 -6.41
N LEU A 113 -5.69 -11.15 -5.64
CA LEU A 113 -4.29 -11.07 -5.21
C LEU A 113 -4.12 -11.56 -3.76
N ARG A 114 -2.89 -11.86 -3.36
CA ARG A 114 -2.57 -12.35 -2.01
C ARG A 114 -1.78 -11.32 -1.21
N CYS A 115 -2.08 -11.22 0.07
CA CYS A 115 -1.29 -10.44 1.00
C CYS A 115 -0.10 -11.29 1.49
N VAL A 116 1.11 -10.78 1.29
CA VAL A 116 2.36 -11.50 1.58
C VAL A 116 3.17 -10.69 2.58
N GLN A 117 3.73 -11.39 3.57
CA GLN A 117 4.65 -10.82 4.54
C GLN A 117 6.03 -10.63 3.90
N ASN A 118 6.55 -9.43 3.96
CA ASN A 118 7.92 -9.11 3.56
C ASN A 118 8.82 -9.00 4.81
N TYR A 119 10.06 -9.43 4.67
CA TYR A 119 11.07 -9.43 5.72
C TYR A 119 12.32 -8.68 5.25
N LYS A 120 12.93 -7.91 6.14
CA LYS A 120 14.15 -7.15 5.87
C LYS A 120 15.09 -7.18 7.05
N ASP A 121 16.37 -7.04 6.78
CA ASP A 121 17.35 -6.85 7.82
C ASP A 121 17.27 -5.41 8.34
N GLN A 122 17.29 -5.25 9.67
CA GLN A 122 17.28 -3.95 10.31
C GLN A 122 18.64 -3.65 10.88
N HIS A 123 19.21 -2.52 10.46
CA HIS A 123 20.54 -2.08 10.87
C HIS A 123 20.46 -1.04 11.99
N PHE A 124 21.42 -1.14 12.92
CA PHE A 124 21.56 -0.28 14.09
C PHE A 124 23.04 -0.01 14.37
N SER A 125 23.29 1.03 15.14
CA SER A 125 24.54 1.19 15.88
C SER A 125 24.31 0.79 17.33
N ARG A 126 25.21 0.00 17.92
CA ARG A 126 25.15 -0.45 19.32
C ARG A 126 26.39 -0.04 20.09
N ARG A 127 26.23 0.39 21.34
CA ARG A 127 27.32 0.58 22.30
C ARG A 127 26.93 0.15 23.70
N ARG A 128 27.91 -0.11 24.56
CA ARG A 128 27.67 -0.19 26.01
C ARG A 128 27.44 1.22 26.56
N ILE A 129 26.56 1.36 27.54
CA ILE A 129 26.32 2.66 28.19
C ILE A 129 27.63 3.17 28.81
N GLY A 130 27.97 4.44 28.54
CA GLY A 130 29.23 5.06 28.95
C GLY A 130 30.43 4.75 28.05
N SER A 131 30.28 3.89 27.04
CA SER A 131 31.30 3.70 26.01
C SER A 131 31.28 4.83 24.99
N HIS A 132 32.46 5.18 24.46
CA HIS A 132 32.59 6.15 23.37
C HIS A 132 32.48 5.52 21.97
N SER A 133 32.49 4.19 21.86
CA SER A 133 32.58 3.50 20.58
C SER A 133 31.26 2.82 20.19
N TRP A 134 30.74 3.20 19.03
CA TRP A 134 29.60 2.55 18.38
C TRP A 134 30.06 1.43 17.45
N HIS A 135 29.28 0.35 17.40
CA HIS A 135 29.55 -0.81 16.56
C HIS A 135 28.31 -1.14 15.72
N PRO A 136 28.48 -1.58 14.46
CA PRO A 136 27.36 -1.99 13.65
C PRO A 136 26.67 -3.22 14.25
N TYR A 137 25.35 -3.23 14.21
CA TYR A 137 24.52 -4.33 14.67
C TYR A 137 23.36 -4.53 13.69
N THR A 138 23.02 -5.78 13.40
CA THR A 138 21.96 -6.11 12.45
C THR A 138 21.05 -7.17 13.04
N ILE A 139 19.75 -6.92 12.98
CA ILE A 139 18.72 -7.90 13.29
C ILE A 139 18.21 -8.44 11.96
N PRO A 140 18.42 -9.73 11.65
CA PRO A 140 18.00 -10.29 10.38
C PRO A 140 16.50 -10.58 10.36
N ASN A 141 15.90 -10.62 9.16
CA ASN A 141 14.55 -11.10 8.92
C ASN A 141 13.46 -10.46 9.81
N VAL A 142 13.51 -9.14 9.98
CA VAL A 142 12.47 -8.38 10.67
C VAL A 142 11.24 -8.24 9.76
N PRO A 143 10.02 -8.53 10.24
CA PRO A 143 8.80 -8.33 9.46
C PRO A 143 8.59 -6.83 9.18
N SER A 144 8.70 -6.43 7.91
CA SER A 144 8.81 -5.01 7.54
C SER A 144 7.58 -4.42 6.85
N SER A 145 6.82 -5.24 6.12
CA SER A 145 5.66 -4.78 5.35
C SER A 145 4.75 -5.93 4.91
N CYS A 146 3.54 -5.56 4.50
CA CYS A 146 2.57 -6.44 3.85
C CYS A 146 2.27 -5.93 2.46
N GLU A 147 2.47 -6.79 1.45
CA GLU A 147 2.35 -6.42 0.06
C GLU A 147 1.26 -7.25 -0.62
N CYS A 148 0.49 -6.60 -1.49
CA CYS A 148 -0.54 -7.24 -2.29
C CYS A 148 0.09 -7.74 -3.59
N MET A 149 0.35 -9.04 -3.67
CA MET A 149 1.16 -9.65 -4.74
C MET A 149 0.34 -10.59 -5.63
N TRP A 150 0.83 -10.76 -6.85
CA TRP A 150 0.27 -11.67 -7.85
C TRP A 150 0.62 -13.14 -7.55
N PRO A 151 -0.37 -14.04 -7.43
CA PRO A 151 -0.12 -15.45 -7.14
C PRO A 151 0.21 -16.23 -8.42
N VAL A 152 1.50 -16.35 -8.71
CA VAL A 152 2.04 -17.05 -9.91
C VAL A 152 1.62 -18.52 -9.96
N ASP A 153 1.51 -19.18 -8.80
CA ASP A 153 1.03 -20.56 -8.67
C ASP A 153 -0.44 -20.74 -9.11
N LYS A 154 -1.24 -19.68 -9.08
CA LYS A 154 -2.67 -19.73 -9.43
C LYS A 154 -2.95 -19.27 -10.86
N TYR A 155 -2.24 -18.25 -11.34
CA TYR A 155 -2.54 -17.62 -12.63
C TYR A 155 -1.38 -17.62 -13.63
N GLY A 156 -0.23 -18.18 -13.27
CA GLY A 156 1.00 -18.12 -14.09
C GLY A 156 1.75 -16.79 -13.94
N HIS A 157 2.88 -16.69 -14.63
CA HIS A 157 3.62 -15.43 -14.72
C HIS A 157 2.79 -14.41 -15.50
N GLN A 158 2.93 -13.12 -15.15
CA GLN A 158 2.33 -12.06 -15.94
C GLN A 158 3.10 -11.96 -17.26
N GLU A 159 2.49 -12.40 -18.36
CA GLU A 159 2.99 -12.09 -19.69
C GLU A 159 2.77 -10.59 -19.92
N LEU A 160 3.87 -9.84 -20.03
CA LEU A 160 3.90 -8.40 -20.32
C LEU A 160 4.20 -8.16 -21.79
#